data_AF-A0A2M7T060-F1
#
_entry.id   AF-A0A2M7T060-F1
#
_cell.length_a   1.000
_cell.length_b   1.000
_cell.length_c   1.000
_cell.angle_alpha   90.00
_cell.angle_beta   90.00
_cell.angle_gamma   90.00
#
_symmetry.space_group_name_H-M   'P 1'
#
loop_
_entity.id
_entity.type
_entity.pdbx_description
1 polymer ?
#
loop_
_entity_poly.entity_id
_entity_poly.type
_entity_poly.pdbx_seq_one_letter_code
_entity_poly.pdbx_strand_id
1 'polypeptide(L)'
;MDGLHTFFISGMLAACMILITCLIHYEFMGLVTRVLPRLRGRARRVNVLLVVGGMFVAHTVEIWAWAVAYVLVLKMKWGALLGQVGAQDFWELLYYSTVSYTSLGLGEIYPQGALRLLTGAEALAGLIMITWTASLTYLIMERDWGFRK
;
A
#
# COMPACT_ATOMS: atom_id res chain seq x y z
N MET A 1 -10.03 28.17 6.25
CA MET A 1 -10.88 27.02 5.93
C MET A 1 -11.22 26.35 7.24
N ASP A 2 -12.50 26.10 7.50
CA ASP A 2 -12.91 25.49 8.77
C ASP A 2 -12.44 24.03 8.83
N GLY A 3 -12.07 23.54 10.02
CA GLY A 3 -11.49 22.21 10.22
C GLY A 3 -12.41 21.06 9.77
N LEU A 4 -13.72 21.31 9.64
CA LEU A 4 -14.68 20.34 9.13
C LEU A 4 -14.49 20.10 7.62
N HIS A 5 -14.29 21.16 6.84
CA HIS A 5 -14.11 21.05 5.38
C HIS A 5 -12.82 20.28 5.04
N THR A 6 -11.72 20.56 5.73
CA THR A 6 -10.45 19.85 5.50
C THR A 6 -10.55 18.37 5.88
N PHE A 7 -11.31 18.03 6.93
CA PHE A 7 -11.58 16.65 7.30
C PHE A 7 -12.39 15.89 6.22
N PHE A 8 -13.48 16.49 5.71
CA PHE A 8 -14.27 15.88 4.63
C PHE A 8 -13.45 15.67 3.35
N ILE A 9 -12.66 16.66 2.96
CA ILE A 9 -11.77 16.56 1.79
C ILE A 9 -10.75 15.43 1.99
N SER A 10 -10.15 15.32 3.17
CA SER A 10 -9.23 14.22 3.46
C SER A 10 -9.92 12.86 3.44
N GLY A 11 -11.19 12.77 3.85
CA GLY A 11 -11.97 11.53 3.78
C GLY A 11 -12.26 11.12 2.33
N MET A 12 -12.63 12.07 1.47
CA MET A 12 -12.82 11.81 0.03
C MET A 12 -11.52 11.39 -0.63
N LEU A 13 -10.41 12.07 -0.32
CA LEU A 13 -9.08 11.70 -0.82
C LEU A 13 -8.71 10.28 -0.37
N ALA A 14 -8.92 9.95 0.91
CA ALA A 14 -8.67 8.61 1.43
C ALA A 14 -9.48 7.54 0.70
N ALA A 15 -10.77 7.77 0.46
CA ALA A 15 -11.62 6.86 -0.30
C ALA A 15 -11.11 6.67 -1.73
N CYS A 16 -10.75 7.74 -2.43
CA CYS A 16 -10.16 7.67 -3.76
C CYS A 16 -8.84 6.88 -3.75
N MET A 17 -7.96 7.13 -2.77
CA MET A 17 -6.68 6.43 -2.64
C MET A 17 -6.85 4.95 -2.34
N ILE A 18 -7.84 4.55 -1.54
CA ILE A 18 -8.19 3.15 -1.32
C ILE A 18 -8.58 2.50 -2.64
N LEU A 19 -9.45 3.14 -3.44
CA LEU A 19 -9.85 2.60 -4.74
C LEU A 19 -8.66 2.46 -5.71
N ILE A 20 -7.80 3.48 -5.78
CA ILE A 20 -6.58 3.44 -6.60
C ILE A 20 -5.67 2.29 -6.15
N THR A 21 -5.48 2.13 -4.83
CA THR A 21 -4.66 1.05 -4.25
C THR A 21 -5.22 -0.32 -4.62
N CYS A 22 -6.53 -0.53 -4.44
CA CYS A 22 -7.20 -1.77 -4.82
C CYS A 22 -7.06 -2.08 -6.32
N LEU A 23 -7.17 -1.07 -7.19
CA LEU A 23 -7.01 -1.24 -8.63
C LEU A 23 -5.58 -1.61 -9.01
N ILE A 24 -4.58 -0.90 -8.47
CA ILE A 24 -3.16 -1.23 -8.68
C ILE A 24 -2.92 -2.68 -8.25
N HIS A 25 -3.33 -3.03 -7.03
CA HIS A 25 -3.15 -4.36 -6.49
C HIS A 25 -3.78 -5.45 -7.37
N TYR A 26 -5.03 -5.23 -7.77
CA TYR A 26 -5.77 -6.14 -8.64
C TYR A 26 -5.08 -6.36 -9.99
N GLU A 27 -4.58 -5.29 -10.63
CA GLU A 27 -3.86 -5.41 -11.91
C GLU A 27 -2.54 -6.20 -11.75
N PHE A 28 -1.80 -5.98 -10.66
CA PHE A 28 -0.60 -6.76 -10.37
C PHE A 28 -0.92 -8.22 -10.08
N MET A 29 -1.97 -8.52 -9.30
CA MET A 29 -2.44 -9.90 -9.10
C MET A 29 -2.80 -10.54 -10.45
N GLY A 30 -3.53 -9.82 -11.31
CA GLY A 30 -3.89 -10.26 -12.65
C GLY A 30 -2.66 -10.54 -13.53
N LEU A 31 -1.66 -9.66 -13.49
CA LEU A 31 -0.41 -9.83 -14.22
C LEU A 31 0.35 -11.07 -13.75
N VAL A 32 0.58 -11.19 -12.44
CA VAL A 32 1.29 -12.32 -11.82
C VAL A 32 0.60 -13.64 -12.17
N THR A 33 -0.72 -13.71 -11.99
CA THR A 33 -1.52 -14.91 -12.26
C THR A 33 -1.56 -15.29 -13.75
N ARG A 34 -1.48 -14.33 -14.69
CA ARG A 34 -1.35 -14.61 -16.13
C ARG A 34 0.04 -15.13 -16.51
N VAL A 35 1.09 -14.73 -15.80
CA VAL A 35 2.48 -15.18 -16.07
C VAL A 35 2.72 -16.60 -15.54
N LEU A 36 2.12 -16.95 -14.39
CA LEU A 36 2.25 -18.26 -13.74
C LEU A 36 2.10 -19.48 -14.68
N PRO A 37 1.04 -19.60 -15.51
CA PRO A 37 0.86 -20.73 -16.42
C PRO A 37 1.96 -20.87 -17.48
N ARG A 38 2.60 -19.76 -17.88
CA ARG A 38 3.70 -19.77 -18.87
C ARG A 38 4.96 -20.44 -18.34
N LEU A 39 5.01 -20.68 -17.03
CA LEU A 39 6.15 -21.29 -16.34
C LEU A 39 5.85 -22.72 -15.86
N ARG A 40 4.79 -23.34 -16.38
CA ARG A 40 4.25 -24.68 -16.03
C ARG A 40 5.23 -25.88 -16.10
N GLY A 41 6.52 -25.66 -16.35
CA GLY A 41 7.59 -26.67 -16.26
C GLY A 41 8.72 -26.36 -15.27
N ARG A 42 8.70 -25.22 -14.56
CA ARG A 42 9.72 -24.86 -13.56
C ARG A 42 9.38 -25.41 -12.17
N ALA A 43 10.39 -25.53 -11.31
CA ALA A 43 10.23 -25.99 -9.93
C ALA A 43 9.17 -25.17 -9.18
N ARG A 44 8.30 -25.83 -8.40
CA ARG A 44 7.21 -25.22 -7.60
C ARG A 44 7.64 -23.98 -6.79
N ARG A 45 8.89 -23.97 -6.33
CA ARG A 45 9.50 -22.85 -5.59
C ARG A 45 9.54 -21.55 -6.41
N VAL A 46 9.73 -21.63 -7.72
CA VAL A 46 9.77 -20.47 -8.63
C VAL A 46 8.42 -19.76 -8.68
N ASN A 47 7.31 -20.50 -8.66
CA ASN A 47 5.97 -19.92 -8.67
C ASN A 47 5.71 -19.07 -7.42
N VAL A 48 6.08 -19.58 -6.25
CA VAL A 48 5.94 -18.84 -4.98
C VAL A 48 6.82 -17.58 -4.98
N LEU A 49 8.09 -17.70 -5.40
CA LEU A 49 9.00 -16.56 -5.48
C LEU A 49 8.51 -15.48 -6.45
N LEU A 50 7.90 -15.87 -7.57
CA LEU A 50 7.31 -14.92 -8.51
C LEU A 50 6.08 -14.23 -7.99
N VAL A 51 5.22 -14.94 -7.24
CA VAL A 51 4.06 -14.31 -6.59
C VAL A 51 4.53 -13.32 -5.53
N VAL A 52 5.37 -13.77 -4.59
CA VAL A 52 5.88 -12.93 -3.51
C VAL A 52 6.64 -11.72 -4.08
N GLY A 53 7.55 -11.95 -5.03
CA GLY A 53 8.33 -10.87 -5.66
C GLY A 53 7.46 -9.93 -6.48
N GLY A 54 6.51 -10.45 -7.28
CA GLY A 54 5.61 -9.62 -8.09
C GLY A 54 4.68 -8.77 -7.25
N MET A 55 4.12 -9.33 -6.17
CA MET A 55 3.26 -8.59 -5.25
C MET A 55 4.05 -7.61 -4.38
N PHE A 56 5.32 -7.90 -4.06
CA PHE A 56 6.18 -6.92 -3.40
C PHE A 56 6.38 -5.65 -4.25
N VAL A 57 6.49 -5.79 -5.57
CA VAL A 57 6.51 -4.63 -6.48
C VAL A 57 5.17 -3.88 -6.43
N ALA A 58 4.04 -4.59 -6.39
CA ALA A 58 2.72 -3.96 -6.24
C ALA A 58 2.65 -3.10 -4.98
N HIS A 59 3.01 -3.65 -3.82
CA HIS A 59 3.06 -2.92 -2.55
C HIS A 59 3.98 -1.70 -2.62
N THR A 60 5.13 -1.81 -3.29
CA THR A 60 6.05 -0.68 -3.48
C THR A 60 5.38 0.46 -4.27
N VAL A 61 4.71 0.13 -5.37
CA VAL A 61 4.00 1.12 -6.20
C VAL A 61 2.83 1.76 -5.45
N GLU A 62 2.10 0.97 -4.66
CA GLU A 62 1.01 1.47 -3.82
C GLU A 62 1.52 2.46 -2.76
N ILE A 63 2.60 2.12 -2.05
CA ILE A 63 3.28 3.01 -1.11
C ILE A 63 3.70 4.33 -1.80
N TRP A 64 4.24 4.26 -3.02
CA TRP A 64 4.61 5.47 -3.76
C TRP A 64 3.40 6.35 -4.08
N ALA A 65 2.26 5.74 -4.42
CA ALA A 65 1.02 6.47 -4.67
C ALA A 65 0.54 7.20 -3.40
N TRP A 66 0.60 6.56 -2.24
CA TRP A 66 0.27 7.19 -0.95
C TRP A 66 1.26 8.30 -0.56
N ALA A 67 2.56 8.10 -0.76
CA ALA A 67 3.57 9.13 -0.57
C ALA A 67 3.28 10.39 -1.42
N VAL A 68 2.88 10.22 -2.68
CA VAL A 68 2.45 11.33 -3.56
C VAL A 68 1.18 12.01 -3.03
N ALA A 69 0.22 11.26 -2.51
CA ALA A 69 -0.98 11.84 -1.88
C ALA A 69 -0.61 12.74 -0.68
N TYR A 70 0.36 12.34 0.14
CA TYR A 70 0.87 13.18 1.23
C TYR A 70 1.53 14.46 0.74
N VAL A 71 2.33 14.42 -0.33
CA VAL A 71 2.91 15.62 -0.96
C VAL A 71 1.81 16.61 -1.34
N LEU A 72 0.71 16.12 -1.96
CA LEU A 72 -0.40 16.98 -2.38
C LEU A 72 -1.09 17.64 -1.19
N VAL A 73 -1.40 16.88 -0.13
CA VAL A 73 -2.07 17.39 1.07
C VAL A 73 -1.21 18.43 1.80
N LEU A 74 0.10 18.19 1.91
CA LEU A 74 1.03 19.13 2.54
C LEU A 74 1.17 20.43 1.73
N LYS A 75 1.25 20.34 0.39
CA LYS A 75 1.27 21.53 -0.48
C LYS A 75 0.01 22.39 -0.34
N MET A 76 -1.14 21.75 -0.15
CA MET A 76 -2.43 22.44 0.07
C MET A 76 -2.63 22.94 1.50
N LYS A 77 -1.67 22.68 2.41
CA LYS A 77 -1.72 23.07 3.84
C LYS A 77 -2.96 22.54 4.57
N TRP A 78 -3.45 21.36 4.19
CA TRP A 78 -4.60 20.71 4.85
C TRP A 78 -4.21 19.86 6.07
N GLY A 79 -2.91 19.77 6.37
CA GLY A 79 -2.38 19.12 7.56
C GLY A 79 -0.87 19.39 7.67
N ALA A 80 -0.25 18.81 8.70
CA ALA A 80 1.19 18.85 8.89
C ALA A 80 1.72 17.47 9.32
N LEU A 81 2.97 17.18 8.97
CA LEU A 81 3.76 16.12 9.58
C LEU A 81 4.73 16.77 10.57
N LEU A 82 4.79 16.25 11.79
CA LEU A 82 5.73 16.66 12.82
C LEU A 82 6.64 15.49 13.21
N GLY A 83 7.74 15.79 13.90
CA GLY A 83 8.72 14.79 14.35
C GLY A 83 10.12 15.09 13.82
N GLN A 84 10.94 14.06 13.62
CA GLN A 84 12.23 14.18 12.94
C GLN A 84 12.00 14.36 11.44
N VAL A 85 11.65 15.59 11.05
CA VAL A 85 11.41 15.98 9.65
C VAL A 85 12.63 16.79 9.19
N GLY A 86 13.65 16.09 8.68
CA GLY A 86 14.90 16.65 8.21
C GLY A 86 14.80 17.08 6.75
N ALA A 87 14.24 18.28 6.53
CA ALA A 87 13.80 18.78 5.22
C ALA A 87 12.67 17.92 4.63
N GLN A 88 11.56 18.55 4.20
CA GLN A 88 10.39 17.85 3.64
C GLN A 88 10.67 17.25 2.25
N ASP A 89 11.65 16.37 2.17
CA ASP A 89 12.04 15.65 0.98
C ASP A 89 11.08 14.48 0.77
N PHE A 90 10.85 14.17 -0.51
CA PHE A 90 9.99 13.07 -0.92
C PHE A 90 10.36 11.73 -0.26
N TRP A 91 11.63 11.54 0.11
CA TRP A 91 12.13 10.33 0.77
C TRP A 91 11.61 10.14 2.19
N GLU A 92 11.44 11.22 2.97
CA GLU A 92 10.85 11.13 4.31
C GLU A 92 9.36 10.81 4.23
N LEU A 93 8.67 11.35 3.23
CA LEU A 93 7.27 11.04 2.94
C LEU A 93 7.10 9.60 2.50
N LEU A 94 8.02 9.10 1.69
CA LEU A 94 8.05 7.71 1.28
C LEU A 94 8.30 6.77 2.47
N TYR A 95 9.24 7.13 3.34
CA TYR A 95 9.49 6.41 4.59
C TYR A 95 8.23 6.39 5.49
N TYR A 96 7.62 7.56 5.70
CA TYR A 96 6.39 7.70 6.47
C TYR A 96 5.23 6.86 5.92
N SER A 97 5.03 6.90 4.61
CA SER A 97 4.03 6.07 3.91
C SER A 97 4.34 4.58 4.08
N THR A 98 5.61 4.17 3.95
CA THR A 98 6.02 2.78 4.16
C THR A 98 5.68 2.30 5.57
N VAL A 99 6.05 3.07 6.60
CA VAL A 99 5.80 2.74 8.01
C VAL A 99 4.30 2.70 8.32
N SER A 100 3.52 3.57 7.69
CA SER A 100 2.06 3.65 7.88
C SER A 100 1.34 2.50 7.16
N TYR A 101 1.60 2.31 5.87
CA TYR A 101 1.02 1.25 5.03
C TYR A 101 1.27 -0.14 5.60
N THR A 102 2.49 -0.39 6.10
CA THR A 102 2.86 -1.69 6.69
C THR A 102 2.37 -1.86 8.12
N SER A 103 1.70 -0.86 8.70
CA SER A 103 1.29 -0.79 10.10
C SER A 103 2.43 -0.91 11.11
N LEU A 104 3.68 -0.62 10.69
CA LEU A 104 4.85 -0.71 11.55
C LEU A 104 4.84 0.37 12.65
N GLY A 105 4.41 1.59 12.31
CA GLY A 105 4.09 2.63 13.30
C GLY A 105 5.24 3.11 14.19
N LEU A 106 6.46 3.25 13.66
CA LEU A 106 7.67 3.63 14.44
C LEU A 106 7.56 4.98 15.18
N GLY A 107 6.66 5.88 14.77
CA GLY A 107 6.31 7.09 15.52
C GLY A 107 7.31 8.25 15.42
N GLU A 108 8.38 8.11 14.64
CA GLU A 108 9.38 9.17 14.41
C GLU A 108 8.82 10.38 13.66
N ILE A 109 7.88 10.13 12.75
CA ILE A 109 7.09 11.11 12.02
C ILE A 109 5.61 10.81 12.29
N TYR A 110 4.84 11.84 12.63
CA TYR A 110 3.42 11.66 12.97
C TYR A 110 2.52 12.77 12.37
N PRO A 111 1.27 12.42 12.01
CA PRO A 111 0.36 13.33 11.31
C PRO A 111 -0.41 14.23 12.26
N GLN A 112 -0.70 15.46 11.80
CA GLN A 112 -1.60 16.41 12.45
C GLN A 112 -2.71 16.89 11.53
N GLY A 113 -3.83 17.30 12.15
CA GLY A 113 -5.01 17.80 11.43
C GLY A 113 -5.65 16.71 10.58
N ALA A 114 -6.04 17.05 9.35
CA ALA A 114 -6.77 16.16 8.46
C ALA A 114 -5.95 14.93 8.01
N LEU A 115 -4.60 15.03 8.02
CA LEU A 115 -3.70 13.92 7.68
C LEU A 115 -3.88 12.68 8.55
N ARG A 116 -4.39 12.83 9.78
CA ARG A 116 -4.64 11.69 10.68
C ARG A 116 -5.62 10.69 10.07
N LEU A 117 -6.66 11.17 9.40
CA LEU A 117 -7.65 10.32 8.74
C LEU A 117 -7.03 9.61 7.53
N LEU A 118 -6.26 10.34 6.71
CA LEU A 118 -5.57 9.77 5.55
C LEU A 118 -4.58 8.68 5.95
N THR A 119 -3.83 8.90 7.04
CA THR A 119 -2.86 7.94 7.58
C THR A 119 -3.53 6.69 8.11
N GLY A 120 -4.62 6.85 8.87
CA GLY A 120 -5.40 5.70 9.35
C GLY A 120 -5.98 4.88 8.19
N ALA A 121 -6.44 5.55 7.14
CA ALA A 121 -6.94 4.89 5.94
C ALA A 121 -5.83 4.15 5.17
N GLU A 122 -4.63 4.72 5.03
CA GLU A 122 -3.47 4.06 4.43
C GLU A 122 -3.10 2.78 5.19
N ALA A 123 -3.00 2.86 6.52
CA ALA A 123 -2.64 1.70 7.34
C ALA A 123 -3.64 0.56 7.19
N LEU A 124 -4.94 0.88 7.16
CA LEU A 124 -5.99 -0.11 6.92
C LEU A 124 -5.93 -0.68 5.49
N ALA A 125 -5.75 0.17 4.48
CA ALA A 125 -5.65 -0.26 3.09
C ALA A 125 -4.45 -1.20 2.88
N GLY A 126 -3.28 -0.83 3.42
CA GLY A 126 -2.07 -1.64 3.32
C GLY A 126 -2.21 -2.99 4.01
N LEU A 127 -2.81 -3.03 5.20
CA LEU A 127 -3.11 -4.29 5.88
C LEU A 127 -4.01 -5.21 5.02
N ILE A 128 -5.06 -4.67 4.40
CA ILE A 128 -5.95 -5.44 3.53
C ILE A 128 -5.17 -5.97 2.33
N MET A 129 -4.38 -5.15 1.65
CA MET A 129 -3.60 -5.59 0.48
C MET A 129 -2.56 -6.66 0.84
N ILE A 130 -1.87 -6.52 1.97
CA ILE A 130 -0.91 -7.52 2.45
C ILE A 130 -1.60 -8.86 2.72
N THR A 131 -2.78 -8.85 3.36
CA THR A 131 -3.56 -10.08 3.61
C THR A 131 -4.08 -10.71 2.31
N TRP A 132 -4.38 -9.91 1.29
CA TRP A 132 -4.76 -10.39 -0.03
C TRP A 132 -3.60 -11.08 -0.76
N THR A 133 -2.40 -10.50 -0.71
CA THR A 133 -1.16 -11.13 -1.19
C THR A 133 -0.91 -12.47 -0.49
N ALA A 134 -1.09 -12.54 0.83
CA ALA A 134 -0.91 -13.77 1.59
C ALA A 134 -1.92 -14.85 1.15
N SER A 135 -3.18 -14.46 0.94
CA SER A 135 -4.25 -15.35 0.47
C SER A 135 -3.98 -15.87 -0.95
N LEU A 136 -3.54 -15.02 -1.88
CA LEU A 136 -3.11 -15.43 -3.22
C LEU A 136 -1.93 -16.41 -3.15
N THR A 137 -0.94 -16.11 -2.33
CA THR A 137 0.23 -16.98 -2.14
C THR A 137 -0.19 -18.35 -1.63
N TYR A 138 -1.09 -18.39 -0.64
CA TYR A 138 -1.66 -19.64 -0.13
C TYR A 138 -2.37 -20.44 -1.23
N LEU A 139 -3.25 -19.81 -2.02
CA LEU A 139 -3.96 -20.48 -3.13
C LEU A 139 -3.00 -21.08 -4.16
N ILE A 140 -1.90 -20.39 -4.47
CA ILE A 140 -0.87 -20.90 -5.39
C ILE A 140 -0.11 -22.07 -4.76
N MET A 141 0.24 -22.00 -3.48
CA MET A 141 0.89 -23.10 -2.76
C MET A 141 -0.02 -24.33 -2.67
N GLU A 142 -1.29 -24.14 -2.34
CA GLU A 142 -2.29 -25.20 -2.26
C GLU A 142 -2.44 -25.93 -3.60
N ARG A 143 -2.58 -25.16 -4.70
CA ARG A 143 -2.64 -25.67 -6.07
C ARG A 143 -1.36 -26.45 -6.43
N ASP A 144 -0.19 -25.93 -6.09
CA ASP A 144 1.09 -26.52 -6.52
C ASP A 144 1.51 -27.71 -5.65
N TRP A 145 1.11 -27.76 -4.39
CA TRP A 145 1.43 -28.87 -3.47
C TRP A 145 0.40 -30.00 -3.49
N GLY A 146 -0.79 -29.78 -4.08
CA GLY A 146 -1.78 -30.84 -4.29
C GLY A 146 -2.54 -31.22 -3.02
N PHE A 147 -2.82 -30.25 -2.15
CA PHE A 147 -3.64 -30.51 -0.96
C PHE A 147 -5.12 -30.79 -1.28
N ARG A 148 -5.59 -30.43 -2.48
CA ARG A 148 -6.89 -30.87 -3.00
C ARG A 148 -6.77 -32.28 -3.58
N LYS A 149 -7.41 -33.25 -2.90
CA LYS A 149 -7.80 -34.54 -3.49
C LYS A 149 -8.83 -34.33 -4.59
#